data_AF-A0A920KLF4-F1
#
_entry.id   AF-A0A920KLF4-F1
#
_cell.length_a   1.000
_cell.length_b   1.000
_cell.length_c   1.000
_cell.angle_alpha   90.00
_cell.angle_beta   90.00
_cell.angle_gamma   90.00
#
_symmetry.space_group_name_H-M   'P 1'
#
loop_
_entity.id
_entity.type
_entity.pdbx_description
1 polymer ?
#
loop_
_entity_poly.entity_id
_entity_poly.type
_entity_poly.pdbx_seq_one_letter_code
_entity_poly.pdbx_strand_id
1 'polypeptide(L)'
;MYYHEDNIEFEDDYIFNEGSYFSKYSAIHDSSKIGKNCVIGRGVKIGKNCIIKNNVVIKNAVLFDNVVICDNTSIGSTGFGFSLDSLGSINLNPQLGIVVMKIMYI
;
A
#
# COMPACT_ATOMS: atom_id res chain seq x y z
N MET A 1 7.87 14.36 -6.37
CA MET A 1 7.88 14.10 -4.91
C MET A 1 6.53 13.50 -4.57
N TYR A 2 6.48 12.30 -4.01
CA TYR A 2 5.23 11.70 -3.53
C TYR A 2 5.11 12.08 -2.04
N TYR A 3 4.06 12.81 -1.68
CA TYR A 3 3.80 13.19 -0.29
C TYR A 3 2.86 12.16 0.35
N HIS A 4 3.05 11.88 1.64
CA HIS A 4 2.16 10.97 2.34
C HIS A 4 0.75 11.58 2.44
N GLU A 5 -0.28 10.86 1.98
CA GLU A 5 -1.66 11.38 1.93
C GLU A 5 -2.21 11.75 3.32
N ASP A 6 -1.80 11.01 4.36
CA ASP A 6 -2.26 11.28 5.73
C ASP A 6 -1.43 12.36 6.45
N ASN A 7 -0.28 12.77 5.91
CA ASN A 7 0.55 13.81 6.51
C ASN A 7 1.44 14.50 5.46
N ILE A 8 1.03 15.71 5.06
CA ILE A 8 1.72 16.54 4.06
C ILE A 8 3.16 16.89 4.49
N GLU A 9 3.44 16.96 5.80
CA GLU A 9 4.77 17.27 6.33
C GLU A 9 5.70 16.05 6.41
N PHE A 10 5.16 14.84 6.16
CA PHE A 10 5.95 13.63 6.16
C PHE A 10 6.46 13.31 4.75
N GLU A 11 7.73 13.62 4.52
CA GLU A 11 8.45 13.19 3.33
C GLU A 11 8.83 11.72 3.44
N ASP A 12 8.47 10.93 2.42
CA ASP A 12 8.96 9.56 2.26
C ASP A 12 9.83 9.43 1.01
N ASP A 13 10.84 8.57 1.08
CA ASP A 13 11.80 8.38 0.02
C ASP A 13 11.31 7.32 -0.97
N TYR A 14 11.06 7.71 -2.22
CA TYR A 14 10.65 6.78 -3.27
C TYR A 14 11.71 6.61 -4.36
N ILE A 15 11.84 5.37 -4.82
CA ILE A 15 12.51 4.99 -6.08
C ILE A 15 11.44 4.98 -7.16
N PHE A 16 11.65 5.74 -8.23
CA PHE A 16 10.78 5.74 -9.40
C PHE A 16 11.35 4.83 -10.49
N ASN A 17 10.56 3.86 -10.95
CA ASN A 17 10.95 2.95 -12.03
C ASN A 17 9.72 2.53 -12.85
N GLU A 18 9.79 2.61 -14.18
CA GLU A 18 8.72 2.23 -15.11
C GLU A 18 7.31 2.79 -14.79
N GLY A 19 7.24 4.04 -14.31
CA GLY A 19 5.97 4.66 -13.91
C GLY A 19 5.53 4.33 -12.48
N SER A 20 6.21 3.39 -11.82
CA SER A 20 5.91 2.95 -10.45
C SER A 20 6.76 3.68 -9.41
N TYR A 21 6.21 3.86 -8.21
CA TYR A 21 6.87 4.44 -7.05
C TYR A 21 7.04 3.37 -5.96
N PHE A 22 8.28 3.15 -5.52
CA PHE A 22 8.61 2.18 -4.48
C PHE A 22 9.26 2.90 -3.30
N SER A 23 8.64 2.86 -2.12
CA SER A 23 9.28 3.41 -0.92
C SER A 23 10.59 2.66 -0.64
N LYS A 24 11.68 3.37 -0.33
CA LYS A 24 12.97 2.77 0.07
C LYS A 24 12.87 1.89 1.31
N TYR A 25 11.79 2.07 2.08
CA TYR A 25 11.49 1.33 3.30
C TYR A 25 10.45 0.23 3.10
N SER A 26 10.07 -0.06 1.84
CA SER A 26 9.32 -1.25 1.48
C SER A 26 10.26 -2.45 1.36
N ALA A 27 9.76 -3.66 1.62
CA ALA A 27 10.49 -4.90 1.44
C ALA A 27 9.77 -5.77 0.41
N ILE A 28 10.40 -5.96 -0.74
CA ILE A 28 9.84 -6.71 -1.87
C ILE A 28 10.81 -7.84 -2.17
N HIS A 29 10.34 -9.08 -2.16
CA HIS A 29 11.17 -10.22 -2.52
C HIS A 29 11.47 -10.22 -4.03
N ASP A 30 12.72 -10.50 -4.42
CA ASP A 30 13.21 -10.44 -5.81
C ASP A 30 12.45 -11.36 -6.79
N SER A 31 11.83 -12.44 -6.29
CA SER A 31 11.03 -13.34 -7.12
C SER A 31 9.63 -12.83 -7.46
N SER A 32 9.20 -11.73 -6.83
CA SER A 32 7.89 -11.12 -7.04
C SER A 32 7.94 -10.14 -8.21
N LYS A 33 6.86 -10.11 -8.98
CA LYS A 33 6.73 -9.27 -10.17
C LYS A 33 5.75 -8.16 -9.91
N ILE A 34 6.17 -6.94 -10.19
CA ILE A 34 5.33 -5.74 -10.06
C ILE A 34 5.14 -5.14 -11.45
N GLY A 35 3.88 -4.88 -11.78
CA GLY A 35 3.48 -4.21 -13.01
C GLY A 35 3.83 -2.73 -13.03
N LYS A 36 3.31 -2.04 -14.03
CA LYS A 36 3.59 -0.61 -14.26
C LYS A 36 2.64 0.26 -13.44
N ASN A 37 3.07 1.49 -13.20
CA ASN A 37 2.28 2.53 -12.52
C ASN A 37 1.78 2.12 -11.12
N CYS A 38 2.53 1.29 -10.41
CA CYS A 38 2.19 0.87 -9.06
C CYS A 38 2.74 1.84 -8.02
N VAL A 39 2.11 1.91 -6.86
CA VAL A 39 2.63 2.63 -5.69
C VAL A 39 2.78 1.65 -4.54
N ILE A 40 4.00 1.40 -4.11
CA ILE A 40 4.32 0.56 -2.96
C ILE A 40 4.79 1.46 -1.82
N GLY A 41 3.93 1.62 -0.81
CA GLY A 41 4.14 2.53 0.30
C GLY A 41 5.17 2.05 1.33
N ARG A 42 5.53 2.96 2.24
CA ARG A 42 6.42 2.72 3.37
C ARG A 42 5.99 1.51 4.20
N GLY A 43 6.94 0.66 4.58
CA GLY A 43 6.71 -0.48 5.47
C GLY A 43 5.91 -1.64 4.86
N VAL A 44 5.46 -1.52 3.61
CA VAL A 44 4.82 -2.62 2.88
C VAL A 44 5.80 -3.77 2.72
N LYS A 45 5.31 -4.99 2.96
CA LYS A 45 6.08 -6.23 2.78
C LYS A 45 5.40 -7.12 1.74
N ILE A 46 6.15 -7.52 0.72
CA ILE A 46 5.69 -8.43 -0.34
C ILE A 46 6.58 -9.67 -0.32
N GLY A 47 5.97 -10.82 -0.03
CA GLY A 47 6.59 -12.14 0.01
C GLY A 47 7.02 -12.64 -1.37
N LYS A 48 7.33 -13.93 -1.47
CA LYS A 48 7.88 -14.59 -2.67
C LYS A 48 6.80 -14.84 -3.72
N ASN A 49 7.17 -14.75 -5.00
CA ASN A 49 6.36 -15.16 -6.14
C ASN A 49 4.99 -14.47 -6.23
N CYS A 50 4.88 -13.27 -5.65
CA CYS A 50 3.68 -12.46 -5.78
C CYS A 50 3.62 -11.83 -7.17
N ILE A 51 2.40 -11.63 -7.67
CA ILE A 51 2.14 -10.95 -8.94
C ILE A 51 1.26 -9.74 -8.64
N ILE A 52 1.85 -8.55 -8.72
CA ILE A 52 1.14 -7.29 -8.60
C ILE A 52 0.93 -6.77 -10.02
N LYS A 53 -0.31 -6.70 -10.50
CA LYS A 53 -0.63 -6.17 -11.84
C LYS A 53 -0.57 -4.63 -11.87
N ASN A 54 -1.01 -3.99 -12.96
CA ASN A 54 -0.76 -2.57 -13.21
C ASN A 54 -1.67 -1.66 -12.38
N ASN A 55 -1.23 -0.42 -12.17
CA ASN A 55 -1.98 0.62 -11.48
C ASN A 55 -2.42 0.22 -10.06
N VAL A 56 -1.65 -0.62 -9.36
CA VAL A 56 -1.98 -1.08 -8.00
C VAL A 56 -1.37 -0.14 -6.98
N VAL A 57 -2.14 0.20 -5.95
CA VAL A 57 -1.67 0.96 -4.78
C VAL A 57 -1.68 0.05 -3.56
N ILE A 58 -0.53 -0.10 -2.90
CA ILE A 58 -0.39 -0.89 -1.68
C ILE A 58 0.21 -0.02 -0.58
N LYS A 59 -0.49 0.09 0.53
CA LYS A 59 -0.10 0.83 1.74
C LYS A 59 -0.40 -0.03 2.96
N ASN A 60 0.27 0.20 4.08
CA ASN A 60 -0.04 -0.42 5.39
C ASN A 60 -0.35 -1.93 5.29
N ALA A 61 0.43 -2.69 4.52
CA ALA A 61 0.07 -4.07 4.18
C ALA A 61 1.25 -5.05 4.17
N VAL A 62 0.91 -6.30 4.48
CA VAL A 62 1.80 -7.47 4.39
C VAL A 62 1.15 -8.51 3.48
N LEU A 63 1.77 -8.75 2.33
CA LEU A 63 1.40 -9.79 1.38
C LEU A 63 2.34 -10.97 1.56
N PHE A 64 1.78 -12.13 1.92
CA PHE A 64 2.51 -13.39 1.97
C PHE A 64 2.75 -13.97 0.56
N ASP A 65 3.48 -15.08 0.51
CA ASP A 65 3.92 -15.72 -0.72
C ASP A 65 2.76 -16.10 -1.66
N ASN A 66 3.04 -16.06 -2.96
CA ASN A 66 2.18 -16.45 -4.08
C ASN A 66 0.89 -15.62 -4.25
N VAL A 67 0.76 -14.49 -3.56
CA VAL A 67 -0.39 -13.59 -3.69
C VAL A 67 -0.45 -12.96 -5.09
N VAL A 68 -1.65 -12.92 -5.67
CA VAL A 68 -1.92 -12.23 -6.95
C VAL A 68 -2.88 -11.06 -6.72
N ILE A 69 -2.49 -9.86 -7.17
CA ILE A 69 -3.31 -8.66 -7.12
C ILE A 69 -3.62 -8.15 -8.52
N CYS A 70 -4.91 -7.94 -8.80
CA CYS A 70 -5.39 -7.49 -10.09
C CYS A 70 -5.24 -5.98 -10.31
N ASP A 71 -5.29 -5.57 -11.57
CA ASP A 71 -5.10 -4.18 -11.97
C ASP A 71 -6.06 -3.23 -11.24
N ASN A 72 -5.61 -2.01 -10.96
CA ASN A 72 -6.39 -0.95 -10.29
C ASN A 72 -6.86 -1.26 -8.86
N THR A 73 -6.27 -2.25 -8.19
CA THR A 73 -6.59 -2.57 -6.79
C THR A 73 -5.92 -1.57 -5.85
N SER A 74 -6.63 -1.16 -4.78
CA SER A 74 -6.05 -0.43 -3.65
C SER A 74 -6.10 -1.26 -2.38
N ILE A 75 -4.99 -1.32 -1.65
CA ILE A 75 -4.82 -2.14 -0.44
C ILE A 75 -4.28 -1.26 0.69
N GLY A 76 -4.91 -1.33 1.86
CA GLY A 76 -4.50 -0.63 3.07
C GLY A 76 -4.62 0.89 3.00
N SER A 77 -5.54 1.39 2.17
CA SER A 77 -6.00 2.78 2.20
C SER A 77 -6.75 3.09 3.49
N THR A 78 -6.79 4.37 3.85
CA THR A 78 -7.65 4.90 4.92
C THR A 78 -9.10 4.55 4.62
N GLY A 79 -9.72 3.77 5.50
CA GLY A 79 -11.12 3.40 5.44
C GLY A 79 -12.05 4.51 5.92
N PHE A 80 -13.32 4.17 6.06
CA PHE A 80 -14.38 5.11 6.41
C PHE A 80 -14.65 5.12 7.92
N GLY A 81 -14.04 6.06 8.65
CA GLY A 81 -14.23 6.20 10.10
C GLY A 81 -14.03 7.65 10.56
N PHE A 82 -15.09 8.25 11.11
CA PHE A 82 -15.12 9.63 11.60
C PHE A 82 -15.91 9.72 12.90
N SER A 83 -15.56 10.68 13.76
CA SER A 83 -16.31 10.99 14.97
C SER A 83 -17.50 11.91 14.62
N LEU A 84 -18.69 11.61 15.15
CA LEU A 84 -19.92 12.39 14.89
C LEU A 84 -20.03 13.65 15.75
N ASP A 85 -19.19 13.78 16.78
CA ASP A 85 -19.36 14.74 17.87
C ASP A 85 -19.05 16.19 17.46
N SER A 86 -18.40 16.41 16.31
CA SER A 86 -18.19 17.72 15.71
C SER A 86 -18.82 17.76 14.33
N LEU A 87 -19.73 18.71 14.08
CA LEU A 87 -20.28 19.04 12.76
C LEU A 87 -19.13 19.36 11.79
N GLY A 88 -18.63 18.34 11.11
CA GLY A 88 -17.47 18.42 10.23
C GLY A 88 -16.57 17.19 10.35
N SER A 89 -16.41 16.49 9.22
CA SER A 89 -15.52 15.34 8.97
C SER A 89 -14.02 15.66 9.09
N ILE A 90 -13.65 16.71 9.82
CA ILE A 90 -12.28 17.24 9.90
C ILE A 90 -11.38 16.38 10.79
N ASN A 91 -11.96 15.62 11.74
CA ASN A 91 -11.24 14.70 12.60
C ASN A 91 -11.43 13.25 12.11
N LEU A 92 -10.72 12.90 11.02
CA LEU A 92 -10.54 11.50 10.65
C LEU A 92 -9.65 10.85 11.71
N ASN A 93 -10.19 9.84 12.40
CA ASN A 93 -9.38 9.06 13.33
C ASN A 93 -8.33 8.28 12.53
N PRO A 94 -7.04 8.35 12.90
CA PRO A 94 -5.98 7.69 12.15
C PRO A 94 -6.22 6.17 12.14
N GLN A 95 -6.23 5.58 10.96
CA GLN A 95 -6.44 4.14 10.79
C GLN A 95 -5.10 3.41 10.75
N LEU A 96 -4.59 3.07 11.94
CA LEU A 96 -3.28 2.45 12.15
C LEU A 96 -3.26 0.94 11.83
N GLY A 97 -4.37 0.38 11.33
CA GLY A 97 -4.51 -1.03 11.03
C GLY A 97 -3.62 -1.47 9.85
N ILE A 98 -3.29 -2.77 9.84
CA ILE A 98 -2.49 -3.39 8.77
C ILE A 98 -3.37 -4.39 8.02
N VAL A 99 -3.32 -4.35 6.69
CA VAL A 99 -3.94 -5.39 5.86
C VAL A 99 -2.97 -6.57 5.71
N VAL A 100 -3.42 -7.74 6.13
CA VAL A 100 -2.64 -8.98 5.98
C VAL A 100 -3.32 -9.88 4.97
N MET A 101 -2.60 -10.24 3.90
CA MET A 101 -3.11 -11.13 2.88
C MET A 101 -2.26 -12.38 2.75
N LYS A 102 -2.94 -13.53 2.78
CA LYS A 102 -2.35 -14.86 2.62
C LYS A 102 -3.26 -15.73 1.76
N ILE A 103 -2.66 -16.65 1.01
CA ILE A 103 -3.40 -17.74 0.40
C ILE A 103 -3.71 -18.77 1.49
N MET A 104 -4.94 -19.25 1.51
CA MET A 104 -5.38 -20.32 2.38
C MET A 104 -5.73 -21.53 1.51
N TYR A 105 -5.10 -22.66 1.80
CA TYR A 105 -5.53 -23.94 1.25
C TYR A 105 -6.71 -24.42 2.11
N ILE A 106 -7.82 -24.71 1.45
CA ILE A 106 -9.04 -25.26 2.07
C ILE A 106 -8.96 -26.79 2.15
#